data_AF-A0A919HMN6-F1
#
_entry.id   AF-A0A919HMN6-F1
#
_cell.length_a   1.000
_cell.length_b   1.000
_cell.length_c   1.000
_cell.angle_alpha   90.00
_cell.angle_beta   90.00
_cell.angle_gamma   90.00
#
_symmetry.space_group_name_H-M   'P 1'
#
loop_
_entity.id
_entity.type
_entity.pdbx_description
1 polymer ?
#
loop_
_entity_poly.entity_id
_entity_poly.type
_entity_poly.pdbx_seq_one_letter_code
_entity_poly.pdbx_strand_id
1 'polypeptide(L)'
;MMDSTVSTRAVVESLYRYLPDNGSELVVFDINQAADLRVLFRPALYAAVNTLLAPAPRAYTTTVVTNATAHTLQTVARTTLAREREEHRYPLHLAWPADMYSLSHVAVPFPLSDSLYGREPDEKNRYGISSGTISLRGETGTLSVGLETLMRVTSNPFFPWMMTRVDERIACGEQAAVAACLKAQTRAEALKQDQVQNGTQQDTDDRRGSHEAEQADKP
;
A
#
# COMPACT_ATOMS: atom_id res chain seq x y z
N MET A 1 -24.93 7.58 4.00
CA MET A 1 -24.69 6.93 2.70
C MET A 1 -23.23 7.13 2.34
N MET A 2 -22.44 6.06 2.38
CA MET A 2 -21.04 6.10 1.93
C MET A 2 -21.10 5.96 0.41
N ASP A 3 -20.85 7.04 -0.31
CA ASP A 3 -20.76 7.04 -1.77
C ASP A 3 -19.48 6.30 -2.19
N SER A 4 -19.47 4.98 -2.02
CA SER A 4 -18.49 4.12 -2.65
C SER A 4 -19.00 3.86 -4.06
N THR A 5 -18.69 4.76 -4.98
CA THR A 5 -18.92 4.56 -6.42
C THR A 5 -18.16 3.35 -6.97
N VAL A 6 -17.22 2.79 -6.19
CA VAL A 6 -16.47 1.56 -6.51
C VAL A 6 -16.51 0.59 -5.33
N SER A 7 -17.06 -0.61 -5.57
CA SER A 7 -16.97 -1.74 -4.63
C SER A 7 -15.70 -2.54 -4.91
N THR A 8 -14.76 -2.56 -3.96
CA THR A 8 -13.51 -3.35 -4.09
C THR A 8 -13.81 -4.82 -4.34
N ARG A 9 -14.84 -5.38 -3.69
CA ARG A 9 -15.29 -6.76 -3.93
C ARG A 9 -15.77 -6.95 -5.37
N ALA A 10 -16.52 -6.00 -5.93
CA ALA A 10 -16.97 -6.08 -7.31
C ALA A 10 -15.78 -6.01 -8.30
N VAL A 11 -14.75 -5.22 -8.01
CA VAL A 11 -13.52 -5.20 -8.84
C VAL A 11 -12.87 -6.59 -8.87
N VAL A 12 -12.78 -7.28 -7.73
CA VAL A 12 -12.19 -8.62 -7.66
C VAL A 12 -13.09 -9.67 -8.31
N GLU A 13 -14.36 -9.73 -7.92
CA GLU A 13 -15.29 -10.80 -8.30
C GLU A 13 -15.91 -10.63 -9.69
N SER A 14 -16.03 -9.39 -10.19
CA SER A 14 -16.72 -9.08 -11.44
C SER A 14 -15.79 -8.64 -12.57
N LEU A 15 -14.55 -8.24 -12.27
CA LEU A 15 -13.55 -7.90 -13.29
C LEU A 15 -12.36 -8.87 -13.25
N TYR A 16 -11.57 -8.85 -12.18
CA TYR A 16 -10.31 -9.60 -12.11
C TYR A 16 -10.49 -11.12 -12.19
N ARG A 17 -11.62 -11.66 -11.72
CA ARG A 17 -11.96 -13.07 -11.89
C ARG A 17 -12.04 -13.52 -13.35
N TYR A 18 -12.36 -12.61 -14.28
CA TYR A 18 -12.55 -12.92 -15.70
C TYR A 18 -11.35 -12.53 -16.57
N LEU A 19 -10.38 -11.80 -16.03
CA LEU A 19 -9.19 -11.41 -16.79
C LEU A 19 -8.30 -12.64 -17.04
N PRO A 20 -7.83 -12.85 -18.28
CA PRO A 20 -6.79 -13.83 -18.54
C PRO A 20 -5.46 -13.35 -17.94
N ASP A 21 -4.43 -14.19 -18.01
CA ASP A 21 -3.07 -13.78 -17.70
C ASP A 21 -2.51 -12.87 -18.82
N ASN A 22 -3.00 -11.64 -18.83
CA ASN A 22 -2.62 -10.54 -19.72
C ASN A 22 -1.59 -9.60 -19.07
N GLY A 23 -1.02 -10.00 -17.93
CA GLY A 23 -0.09 -9.20 -17.14
C GLY A 23 -0.76 -8.22 -16.19
N SER A 24 -2.09 -8.14 -16.08
CA SER A 24 -2.79 -7.24 -15.14
C SER A 24 -2.33 -7.43 -13.70
N GLU A 25 -2.39 -6.34 -12.94
CA GLU A 25 -1.96 -6.31 -11.54
C GLU A 25 -3.02 -5.61 -10.69
N LEU A 26 -3.47 -6.30 -9.64
CA LEU A 26 -4.33 -5.74 -8.62
C LEU A 26 -3.50 -5.27 -7.44
N VAL A 27 -3.46 -3.95 -7.23
CA VAL A 27 -2.82 -3.34 -6.05
C VAL A 27 -3.88 -3.07 -4.98
N VAL A 28 -3.61 -3.52 -3.76
CA VAL A 28 -4.48 -3.32 -2.59
C VAL A 28 -3.70 -2.64 -1.49
N PHE A 29 -4.17 -1.48 -1.03
CA PHE A 29 -3.68 -0.85 0.19
C PHE A 29 -4.48 -1.40 1.37
N ASP A 30 -3.80 -2.08 2.29
CA ASP A 30 -4.37 -2.59 3.53
C ASP A 30 -4.66 -1.44 4.52
N ILE A 31 -5.33 -1.74 5.63
CA ILE A 31 -5.41 -0.82 6.76
C ILE A 31 -4.03 -0.67 7.44
N ASN A 32 -3.84 0.41 8.19
CA ASN A 32 -2.70 0.53 9.09
C ASN A 32 -2.90 -0.44 10.27
N GLN A 33 -2.27 -1.61 10.18
CA GLN A 33 -2.31 -2.65 11.21
C GLN A 33 -1.68 -2.21 12.53
N ALA A 34 -0.79 -1.20 12.47
CA ALA A 34 -0.10 -0.62 13.61
C ALA A 34 -0.79 0.62 14.20
N ALA A 35 -1.99 0.98 13.72
CA ALA A 35 -2.74 2.08 14.32
C ALA A 35 -3.21 1.70 15.74
N ASP A 36 -2.94 2.58 16.72
CA ASP A 36 -3.29 2.40 18.14
C ASP A 36 -4.80 2.60 18.44
N LEU A 37 -5.67 2.10 17.55
CA LEU A 37 -7.13 2.25 17.62
C LEU A 37 -7.82 0.88 17.59
N ARG A 38 -7.13 -0.18 18.03
CA ARG A 38 -7.59 -1.55 17.79
C ARG A 38 -8.99 -1.86 18.30
N VAL A 39 -9.37 -1.27 19.45
CA VAL A 39 -10.70 -1.42 20.09
C VAL A 39 -11.81 -0.78 19.27
N LEU A 40 -11.49 0.23 18.45
CA LEU A 40 -12.47 0.94 17.62
C LEU A 40 -12.71 0.23 16.28
N PHE A 41 -11.84 -0.71 15.88
CA PHE A 41 -11.97 -1.41 14.60
C PHE A 41 -12.84 -2.66 14.72
N ARG A 42 -13.63 -2.89 13.68
CA ARG A 42 -14.33 -4.17 13.52
C ARG A 42 -13.30 -5.29 13.32
N PRO A 43 -13.40 -6.43 14.01
CA PRO A 43 -12.45 -7.54 13.86
C PRO A 43 -12.25 -8.00 12.42
N ALA A 44 -13.30 -7.93 11.60
CA ALA A 44 -13.24 -8.31 10.19
C ALA A 44 -12.27 -7.45 9.35
N LEU A 45 -11.95 -6.21 9.77
CA LEU A 45 -11.03 -5.34 9.02
C LEU A 45 -9.61 -5.91 8.95
N TYR A 46 -9.14 -6.56 10.01
CA TYR A 46 -7.80 -7.15 10.09
C TYR A 46 -7.59 -8.31 9.11
N ALA A 47 -8.68 -8.99 8.71
CA ALA A 47 -8.65 -10.08 7.75
C ALA A 47 -9.24 -9.68 6.39
N ALA A 48 -9.55 -8.41 6.17
CA ALA A 48 -10.29 -7.95 4.99
C ALA A 48 -9.54 -8.28 3.69
N VAL A 49 -8.23 -8.05 3.63
CA VAL A 49 -7.44 -8.36 2.42
C VAL A 49 -7.41 -9.86 2.15
N ASN A 50 -7.21 -10.69 3.19
CA ASN A 50 -7.16 -12.15 3.05
C ASN A 50 -8.51 -12.74 2.64
N THR A 51 -9.62 -12.08 2.99
CA THR A 51 -10.97 -12.51 2.59
C THR A 51 -11.43 -11.93 1.26
N LEU A 52 -10.81 -10.83 0.81
CA LEU A 52 -11.10 -10.19 -0.47
C LEU A 52 -10.50 -10.96 -1.64
N LEU A 53 -9.27 -11.46 -1.49
CA LEU A 53 -8.53 -12.11 -2.58
C LEU A 53 -8.85 -13.61 -2.64
N ALA A 54 -9.10 -14.11 -3.86
CA ALA A 54 -9.16 -15.56 -4.07
C ALA A 54 -7.81 -16.22 -3.75
N PRO A 55 -7.78 -17.45 -3.22
CA PRO A 55 -6.54 -18.18 -2.98
C PRO A 55 -5.66 -18.28 -4.25
N ALA A 56 -4.34 -18.20 -4.07
CA ALA A 56 -3.40 -18.39 -5.18
C ALA A 56 -3.45 -19.85 -5.67
N PRO A 57 -3.19 -20.12 -6.98
CA PRO A 57 -2.69 -19.21 -7.99
C PRO A 57 -3.82 -18.42 -8.70
N ARG A 58 -3.58 -17.13 -8.96
CA ARG A 58 -4.51 -16.21 -9.65
C ARG A 58 -4.06 -15.96 -11.08
N ALA A 59 -4.96 -15.54 -11.98
CA ALA A 59 -4.58 -15.21 -13.37
C ALA A 59 -3.88 -13.85 -13.51
N TYR A 60 -3.79 -13.08 -12.43
CA TYR A 60 -3.25 -11.73 -12.39
C TYR A 60 -2.29 -11.60 -11.22
N THR A 61 -1.34 -10.67 -11.32
CA THR A 61 -0.43 -10.34 -10.21
C THR A 61 -1.22 -9.61 -9.13
N THR A 62 -0.92 -9.88 -7.87
CA THR A 62 -1.53 -9.17 -6.75
C THR A 62 -0.46 -8.58 -5.87
N THR A 63 -0.57 -7.30 -5.55
CA THR A 63 0.36 -6.60 -4.67
C THR A 63 -0.40 -5.97 -3.52
N VAL A 64 -0.11 -6.40 -2.30
CA VAL A 64 -0.71 -5.87 -1.08
C VAL A 64 0.31 -4.97 -0.39
N VAL A 65 0.00 -3.68 -0.28
CA VAL A 65 0.77 -2.72 0.52
C VAL A 65 0.22 -2.75 1.94
N THR A 66 1.05 -3.19 2.89
CA THR A 66 0.67 -3.37 4.31
C THR A 66 1.85 -3.04 5.22
N ASN A 67 1.60 -2.93 6.52
CA ASN A 67 2.67 -2.72 7.50
C ASN A 67 3.69 -3.87 7.49
N ALA A 68 4.96 -3.56 7.79
CA ALA A 68 6.01 -4.56 7.94
C ALA A 68 5.75 -5.49 9.14
N THR A 69 5.09 -5.01 10.18
CA THR A 69 4.51 -5.82 11.26
C THR A 69 3.28 -5.10 11.79
N ALA A 70 2.46 -5.77 12.59
CA ALA A 70 1.32 -5.14 13.27
C ALA A 70 1.73 -4.10 14.34
N HIS A 71 3.02 -3.80 14.48
CA HIS A 71 3.57 -2.92 15.52
C HIS A 71 4.45 -1.79 14.94
N THR A 72 4.58 -1.70 13.61
CA THR A 72 5.40 -0.66 12.97
C THR A 72 4.62 0.04 11.87
N LEU A 73 4.83 1.34 11.75
CA LEU A 73 4.26 2.15 10.67
C LEU A 73 4.97 1.94 9.33
N GLN A 74 6.18 1.36 9.34
CA GLN A 74 6.91 1.03 8.12
C GLN A 74 6.12 0.04 7.28
N THR A 75 6.17 0.18 5.96
CA THR A 75 5.39 -0.64 5.04
C THR A 75 6.22 -1.51 4.12
N VAL A 76 5.60 -2.60 3.70
CA VAL A 76 6.09 -3.55 2.71
C VAL A 76 5.05 -3.69 1.62
N ALA A 77 5.47 -4.07 0.43
CA ALA A 77 4.58 -4.67 -0.55
C ALA A 77 4.78 -6.19 -0.55
N ARG A 78 3.66 -6.91 -0.60
CA ARG A 78 3.60 -8.37 -0.71
C ARG A 78 3.02 -8.70 -2.07
N THR A 79 3.85 -9.23 -2.97
CA THR A 79 3.51 -9.49 -4.37
C THR A 79 3.44 -10.98 -4.62
N THR A 80 2.31 -11.46 -5.14
CA THR A 80 2.17 -12.80 -5.70
C THR A 80 1.99 -12.67 -7.20
N LEU A 81 2.91 -13.24 -7.98
CA LEU A 81 2.85 -13.19 -9.43
C LEU A 81 1.67 -13.99 -9.99
N ALA A 82 1.21 -13.60 -11.18
CA ALA A 82 0.19 -14.34 -11.91
C ALA A 82 0.64 -15.81 -12.10
N ARG A 83 -0.29 -16.73 -11.87
CA ARG A 83 -0.13 -18.20 -11.92
C ARG A 83 0.82 -18.80 -10.88
N GLU A 84 1.37 -17.99 -9.99
CA GLU A 84 2.26 -18.44 -8.93
C GLU A 84 1.55 -18.48 -7.57
N ARG A 85 2.17 -19.17 -6.61
CA ARG A 85 1.72 -19.25 -5.21
C ARG A 85 2.68 -18.57 -4.25
N GLU A 86 3.91 -18.38 -4.68
CA GLU A 86 4.95 -17.76 -3.88
C GLU A 86 4.65 -16.27 -3.70
N GLU A 87 4.92 -15.77 -2.51
CA GLU A 87 4.76 -14.38 -2.17
C GLU A 87 6.14 -13.76 -1.97
N HIS A 88 6.44 -12.76 -2.78
CA HIS A 88 7.64 -11.94 -2.67
C HIS A 88 7.33 -10.71 -1.82
N ARG A 89 8.17 -10.42 -0.84
CA ARG A 89 7.94 -9.35 0.11
C ARG A 89 9.08 -8.35 0.03
N TYR A 90 8.79 -7.05 -0.02
CA TYR A 90 9.84 -6.03 -0.07
C TYR A 90 9.48 -4.75 0.69
N PRO A 91 10.46 -4.09 1.34
CA PRO A 91 10.25 -2.82 2.01
C PRO A 91 9.96 -1.70 1.01
N LEU A 92 9.01 -0.83 1.35
CA LEU A 92 8.70 0.36 0.52
C LEU A 92 9.49 1.60 0.94
N HIS A 93 10.11 1.58 2.12
CA HIS A 93 10.72 2.77 2.74
C HIS A 93 9.75 3.96 2.87
N LEU A 94 8.45 3.65 2.91
CA LEU A 94 7.34 4.55 3.17
C LEU A 94 6.62 4.06 4.42
N ALA A 95 6.08 4.99 5.20
CA ALA A 95 5.38 4.67 6.43
C ALA A 95 3.96 5.25 6.41
N TRP A 96 3.06 4.55 7.10
CA TRP A 96 1.79 5.14 7.48
C TRP A 96 2.00 6.34 8.41
N PRO A 97 1.30 7.46 8.20
CA PRO A 97 1.21 8.50 9.22
C PRO A 97 0.48 7.97 10.46
N ALA A 98 0.92 8.37 11.66
CA ALA A 98 0.46 7.81 12.93
C ALA A 98 -1.04 8.05 13.22
N ASP A 99 -1.59 9.11 12.68
CA ASP A 99 -2.99 9.56 12.75
C ASP A 99 -3.86 8.99 11.60
N MET A 100 -3.29 8.17 10.72
CA MET A 100 -4.01 7.54 9.60
C MET A 100 -4.16 6.04 9.83
N TYR A 101 -5.36 5.53 9.55
CA TYR A 101 -5.65 4.11 9.72
C TYR A 101 -6.14 3.37 8.47
N SER A 102 -6.60 4.09 7.44
CA SER A 102 -6.96 3.49 6.16
C SER A 102 -6.93 4.54 5.06
N LEU A 103 -6.78 4.08 3.81
CA LEU A 103 -6.99 4.95 2.65
C LEU A 103 -8.47 5.06 2.32
N SER A 104 -8.82 6.25 1.87
CA SER A 104 -10.08 6.55 1.23
C SER A 104 -9.95 6.35 -0.28
N HIS A 105 -11.02 5.92 -0.97
CA HIS A 105 -11.01 5.86 -2.44
C HIS A 105 -10.75 7.22 -3.10
N VAL A 106 -11.08 8.34 -2.43
CA VAL A 106 -10.80 9.70 -2.92
C VAL A 106 -9.32 10.05 -2.77
N ALA A 107 -8.60 9.41 -1.83
CA ALA A 107 -7.22 9.75 -1.53
C ALA A 107 -6.21 9.19 -2.53
N VAL A 108 -6.59 8.13 -3.27
CA VAL A 108 -5.70 7.38 -4.16
C VAL A 108 -4.85 8.28 -5.07
N PRO A 109 -5.40 9.28 -5.78
CA PRO A 109 -4.65 10.03 -6.79
C PRO A 109 -3.95 11.28 -6.25
N PHE A 110 -3.99 11.58 -4.94
CA PHE A 110 -3.46 12.84 -4.43
C PHE A 110 -2.23 12.63 -3.53
N PRO A 111 -1.10 13.31 -3.79
CA PRO A 111 0.04 13.28 -2.89
C PRO A 111 -0.24 14.01 -1.58
N LEU A 112 0.58 13.76 -0.56
CA LEU A 112 0.52 14.50 0.71
C LEU A 112 0.76 16.00 0.53
N SER A 113 1.51 16.39 -0.52
CA SER A 113 1.86 17.79 -0.82
C SER A 113 0.83 18.55 -1.68
N ASP A 114 -0.26 17.90 -2.09
CA ASP A 114 -1.29 18.55 -2.91
C ASP A 114 -1.89 19.77 -2.20
N SER A 115 -2.00 20.92 -2.89
CA SER A 115 -2.44 22.17 -2.26
C SER A 115 -3.89 22.13 -1.73
N LEU A 116 -4.75 21.26 -2.29
CA LEU A 116 -6.16 21.15 -1.92
C LEU A 116 -6.43 19.95 -1.02
N TYR A 117 -5.94 18.76 -1.39
CA TYR A 117 -6.21 17.48 -0.74
C TYR A 117 -5.06 16.96 0.11
N GLY A 118 -3.89 17.58 -0.01
CA GLY A 118 -2.70 17.23 0.74
C GLY A 118 -2.81 17.63 2.20
N ARG A 119 -2.24 16.78 3.06
CA ARG A 119 -2.10 17.06 4.49
C ARG A 119 -0.91 17.99 4.78
N GLU A 120 0.07 17.99 3.89
CA GLU A 120 1.32 18.74 3.98
C GLU A 120 1.50 19.59 2.71
N PRO A 121 0.53 20.48 2.38
CA PRO A 121 0.49 21.16 1.09
C PRO A 121 1.72 22.05 0.89
N ASP A 122 2.30 22.00 -0.32
CA ASP A 122 3.42 22.89 -0.69
C ASP A 122 2.99 24.36 -0.64
N GLU A 123 1.77 24.64 -1.10
CA GLU A 123 1.14 25.96 -1.04
C GLU A 123 -0.20 25.89 -0.29
N LYS A 124 -0.19 26.36 0.95
CA LYS A 124 -1.39 26.40 1.79
C LYS A 124 -2.41 27.39 1.25
N ASN A 125 -3.66 26.96 1.16
CA ASN A 125 -4.82 27.76 0.72
C ASN A 125 -4.70 28.36 -0.70
N ARG A 126 -3.93 27.73 -1.62
CA ARG A 126 -3.86 28.16 -3.03
C ARG A 126 -5.24 28.37 -3.67
N TYR A 127 -6.21 27.54 -3.31
CA TYR A 127 -7.59 27.60 -3.80
C TYR A 127 -8.58 28.20 -2.79
N GLY A 128 -8.07 29.01 -1.85
CA GLY A 128 -8.83 29.56 -0.72
C GLY A 128 -8.97 28.60 0.47
N ILE A 129 -8.76 27.30 0.27
CA ILE A 129 -8.80 26.27 1.30
C ILE A 129 -7.83 25.12 0.97
N SER A 130 -7.23 24.53 2.00
CA SER A 130 -6.52 23.24 1.92
C SER A 130 -7.29 22.21 2.75
N SER A 131 -8.25 21.55 2.10
CA SER A 131 -9.15 20.58 2.74
C SER A 131 -8.43 19.45 3.47
N GLY A 132 -7.29 18.99 2.95
CA GLY A 132 -6.48 17.94 3.59
C GLY A 132 -5.86 18.36 4.93
N THR A 133 -5.87 19.66 5.26
CA THR A 133 -5.33 20.20 6.53
C THR A 133 -6.41 20.49 7.58
N ILE A 134 -7.69 20.28 7.26
CA ILE A 134 -8.80 20.61 8.15
C ILE A 134 -8.82 19.61 9.31
N SER A 135 -8.66 20.13 10.53
CA SER A 135 -8.79 19.37 11.79
C SER A 135 -9.74 20.11 12.72
N LEU A 136 -11.04 19.84 12.61
CA LEU A 136 -12.07 20.49 13.42
C LEU A 136 -12.39 19.67 14.67
N ARG A 137 -12.68 20.38 15.78
CA ARG A 137 -13.21 19.81 17.03
C ARG A 137 -14.35 20.72 17.49
N GLY A 138 -15.50 20.15 17.79
CA GLY A 138 -16.70 20.90 18.18
C GLY A 138 -17.90 19.99 18.33
N GLU A 139 -19.05 20.59 18.68
CA GLU A 139 -20.30 19.87 18.90
C GLU A 139 -20.96 19.42 17.59
N THR A 140 -21.61 18.25 17.65
CA THR A 140 -22.32 17.67 16.50
C THR A 140 -23.48 18.59 16.08
N GLY A 141 -23.64 18.82 14.76
CA GLY A 141 -24.73 19.63 14.21
C GLY A 141 -24.46 21.14 14.12
N THR A 142 -23.28 21.62 14.53
CA THR A 142 -22.90 23.05 14.43
C THR A 142 -22.51 23.46 13.01
N LEU A 143 -21.92 22.54 12.24
CA LEU A 143 -21.49 22.77 10.87
C LEU A 143 -22.60 22.42 9.88
N SER A 144 -22.74 23.20 8.82
CA SER A 144 -23.65 22.87 7.70
C SER A 144 -23.18 21.64 6.90
N VAL A 145 -21.92 21.24 7.07
CA VAL A 145 -21.31 20.05 6.47
C VAL A 145 -20.95 19.05 7.57
N GLY A 146 -21.15 17.76 7.29
CA GLY A 146 -20.82 16.69 8.23
C GLY A 146 -19.33 16.62 8.52
N LEU A 147 -18.95 16.46 9.79
CA LEU A 147 -17.55 16.33 10.20
C LEU A 147 -16.92 15.07 9.59
N GLU A 148 -17.71 14.03 9.35
CA GLU A 148 -17.31 12.81 8.67
C GLU A 148 -16.82 13.03 7.23
N THR A 149 -17.32 14.08 6.55
CA THR A 149 -16.85 14.44 5.21
C THR A 149 -15.49 15.14 5.29
N LEU A 150 -15.28 15.98 6.32
CA LEU A 150 -14.06 16.77 6.50
C LEU A 150 -12.90 15.99 7.10
N MET A 151 -13.19 15.04 7.99
CA MET A 151 -12.18 14.18 8.63
C MET A 151 -11.73 13.00 7.75
N ARG A 152 -12.24 12.93 6.52
CA ARG A 152 -11.92 11.85 5.59
C ARG A 152 -10.50 12.06 5.05
N VAL A 153 -9.70 11.00 5.04
CA VAL A 153 -8.39 10.99 4.37
C VAL A 153 -8.57 11.36 2.89
N THR A 154 -7.79 12.32 2.43
CA THR A 154 -7.87 12.90 1.07
C THR A 154 -6.56 12.81 0.28
N SER A 155 -5.47 12.37 0.91
CA SER A 155 -4.17 12.17 0.26
C SER A 155 -3.54 10.83 0.64
N ASN A 156 -2.65 10.34 -0.22
CA ASN A 156 -2.06 9.00 -0.16
C ASN A 156 -0.55 9.07 0.17
N PRO A 157 -0.09 8.56 1.33
CA PRO A 157 1.33 8.52 1.68
C PRO A 157 2.15 7.59 0.77
N PHE A 158 1.49 6.67 0.05
CA PHE A 158 2.13 5.76 -0.90
C PHE A 158 2.09 6.29 -2.34
N PHE A 159 1.67 7.54 -2.54
CA PHE A 159 1.61 8.17 -3.86
C PHE A 159 2.94 8.10 -4.63
N PRO A 160 4.12 8.36 -4.03
CA PRO A 160 5.38 8.25 -4.76
C PRO A 160 5.63 6.85 -5.31
N TRP A 161 5.38 5.81 -4.52
CA TRP A 161 5.51 4.42 -4.97
C TRP A 161 4.49 4.10 -6.07
N MET A 162 3.24 4.52 -5.91
CA MET A 162 2.19 4.30 -6.90
C MET A 162 2.53 4.96 -8.24
N MET A 163 3.09 6.17 -8.22
CA MET A 163 3.50 6.87 -9.44
C MET A 163 4.62 6.15 -10.17
N THR A 164 5.65 5.68 -9.46
CA THR A 164 6.70 4.84 -10.07
C THR A 164 6.10 3.64 -10.80
N ARG A 165 5.15 2.94 -10.17
CA ARG A 165 4.45 1.79 -10.78
C ARG A 165 3.66 2.18 -12.02
N VAL A 166 2.97 3.32 -11.99
CA VAL A 166 2.20 3.82 -13.12
C VAL A 166 3.13 4.18 -14.28
N ASP A 167 4.25 4.86 -14.01
CA ASP A 167 5.23 5.25 -15.03
C ASP A 167 5.86 4.01 -15.70
N GLU A 168 6.24 2.99 -14.92
CA GLU A 168 6.72 1.70 -15.44
C GLU A 168 5.70 1.05 -16.38
N ARG A 169 4.41 1.15 -16.02
CA ARG A 169 3.30 0.60 -16.79
C ARG A 169 3.05 1.35 -18.09
N ILE A 170 3.10 2.67 -18.06
CA ILE A 170 2.97 3.54 -19.23
C ILE A 170 4.09 3.21 -20.22
N ALA A 171 5.33 3.06 -19.74
CA ALA A 171 6.47 2.71 -20.58
C ALA A 171 6.30 1.38 -21.34
N CYS A 172 5.65 0.37 -20.74
CA CYS A 172 5.29 -0.86 -21.45
C CYS A 172 4.07 -0.71 -22.38
N GLY A 173 3.16 0.21 -22.08
CA GLY A 173 1.97 0.48 -22.90
C GLY A 173 2.30 1.00 -24.30
N GLU A 174 3.48 1.61 -24.46
CA GLU A 174 4.00 2.10 -25.74
C GLU A 174 4.60 0.96 -26.62
N GLN A 175 4.74 -0.26 -26.09
CA GLN A 175 5.36 -1.37 -26.80
C GLN A 175 4.35 -2.24 -27.55
N ALA A 176 4.75 -2.83 -28.68
CA ALA A 176 3.89 -3.73 -29.46
C ALA A 176 3.46 -5.00 -28.68
N ALA A 177 4.32 -5.48 -27.77
CA ALA A 177 4.08 -6.67 -26.95
C ALA A 177 3.83 -6.32 -25.48
N VAL A 178 2.84 -5.45 -25.22
CA VAL A 178 2.52 -4.92 -23.87
C VAL A 178 2.49 -6.01 -22.80
N ALA A 179 1.70 -7.07 -22.97
CA ALA A 179 1.56 -8.12 -21.95
C ALA A 179 2.89 -8.84 -21.62
N ALA A 180 3.78 -9.00 -22.59
CA ALA A 180 5.10 -9.62 -22.35
C ALA A 180 6.02 -8.67 -21.58
N CYS A 181 6.03 -7.39 -21.93
CA CYS A 181 6.78 -6.34 -21.21
C CYS A 181 6.37 -6.27 -19.75
N LEU A 182 5.05 -6.22 -19.50
CA LEU A 182 4.47 -6.12 -18.17
C LEU A 182 4.86 -7.30 -17.27
N LYS A 183 4.81 -8.52 -17.81
CA LYS A 183 5.22 -9.73 -17.07
C LYS A 183 6.72 -9.75 -16.80
N ALA A 184 7.52 -9.26 -17.74
CA ALA A 184 8.97 -9.17 -17.56
C ALA A 184 9.34 -8.18 -16.46
N GLN A 185 8.68 -7.01 -16.41
CA GLN A 185 8.88 -6.00 -15.36
C GLN A 185 8.54 -6.54 -13.97
N THR A 186 7.32 -7.08 -13.77
CA THR A 186 6.89 -7.59 -12.46
C THR A 186 7.77 -8.74 -11.97
N ARG A 187 8.22 -9.61 -12.88
CA ARG A 187 9.13 -10.70 -12.54
C ARG A 187 10.54 -10.18 -12.22
N ALA A 188 11.02 -9.17 -12.95
CA ALA A 188 12.31 -8.54 -12.66
C ALA A 188 12.32 -7.82 -11.31
N GLU A 189 11.21 -7.18 -10.93
CA GLU A 189 11.04 -6.59 -9.59
C GLU A 189 11.10 -7.65 -8.49
N ALA A 190 10.31 -8.71 -8.61
CA ALA A 190 10.33 -9.83 -7.66
C ALA A 190 11.76 -10.39 -7.50
N LEU A 191 12.46 -10.65 -8.61
CA LEU A 191 13.81 -11.21 -8.61
C LEU A 191 14.90 -10.26 -8.08
N LYS A 192 14.84 -8.97 -8.42
CA LYS A 192 15.79 -7.96 -7.91
C LYS A 192 15.70 -7.86 -6.39
N GLN A 193 14.54 -8.14 -5.81
CA GLN A 193 14.25 -7.90 -4.41
C GLN A 193 14.49 -9.13 -3.53
N ASP A 194 14.36 -10.34 -4.07
CA ASP A 194 14.83 -11.58 -3.41
C ASP A 194 16.35 -11.55 -3.16
N GLN A 195 17.14 -10.94 -4.05
CA GLN A 195 18.58 -10.79 -3.86
C GLN A 195 18.94 -9.79 -2.74
N VAL A 196 18.13 -8.74 -2.54
CA VAL A 196 18.32 -7.76 -1.46
C VAL A 196 17.99 -8.37 -0.10
N GLN A 197 16.94 -9.20 -0.02
CA GLN A 197 16.61 -9.94 1.20
C GLN A 197 17.67 -10.97 1.58
N ASN A 198 18.13 -11.79 0.64
CA ASN A 198 19.19 -12.77 0.93
C ASN A 198 20.50 -12.09 1.36
N GLY A 199 20.86 -10.95 0.76
CA GLY A 199 22.05 -10.18 1.16
C GLY A 199 21.94 -9.53 2.55
N THR A 200 20.76 -9.03 2.94
CA THR A 200 20.55 -8.49 4.30
C THR A 200 20.49 -9.59 5.36
N GLN A 201 19.97 -10.77 5.01
CA GLN A 201 19.92 -11.91 5.92
C GLN A 201 21.32 -12.52 6.14
N GLN A 202 22.16 -12.59 5.10
CA GLN A 202 23.57 -12.98 5.23
C GLN A 202 24.39 -12.01 6.08
N ASP A 203 24.24 -10.69 5.92
CA ASP A 203 24.96 -9.68 6.74
C ASP A 203 24.52 -9.73 8.23
N THR A 204 23.26 -10.09 8.51
CA THR A 204 22.82 -10.31 9.90
C THR A 204 23.34 -11.61 10.52
N ASP A 205 23.51 -12.67 9.74
CA ASP A 205 24.03 -13.95 10.21
C ASP A 205 25.55 -13.89 10.44
N ASP A 206 26.29 -13.21 9.54
CA ASP A 206 27.73 -12.98 9.70
C ASP A 206 28.03 -12.12 10.94
N ARG A 207 27.24 -11.08 11.23
CA ARG A 207 27.40 -10.30 12.48
C ARG A 207 27.11 -11.12 13.73
N ARG A 208 26.16 -12.05 13.66
CA ARG A 208 25.81 -12.90 14.80
C ARG A 208 26.90 -13.94 15.07
N GLY A 209 27.45 -14.54 14.01
CA GLY A 209 28.60 -15.46 14.09
C GLY A 209 29.86 -14.80 14.65
N SER A 210 30.14 -13.53 14.29
CA SER A 210 31.27 -12.79 14.86
C SER A 210 31.11 -12.46 16.34
N HIS A 211 29.89 -12.22 16.82
CA HIS A 211 29.63 -11.93 18.23
C HIS A 211 29.70 -13.18 19.14
N GLU A 212 29.34 -14.36 18.62
CA GLU A 212 29.47 -15.62 19.37
C GLU A 212 30.92 -16.11 19.44
N ALA A 213 31.74 -15.84 18.40
CA ALA A 213 33.16 -16.16 18.42
C ALA A 213 33.97 -15.31 19.42
N GLU A 214 33.56 -14.05 19.67
CA GLU A 214 34.27 -13.14 20.58
C GLU A 214 33.89 -13.31 22.07
N GLN A 215 32.84 -14.08 22.38
CA GLN A 215 32.46 -14.42 23.77
C GLN A 215 33.06 -15.73 24.28
N ALA A 216 33.68 -16.53 23.41
CA ALA A 216 34.31 -17.80 23.80
C ALA A 216 35.78 -17.65 24.27
N ASP A 217 36.38 -16.48 24.13
CA ASP A 217 37.79 -16.22 24.50
C ASP A 217 37.91 -15.11 25.54
N LYS A 218 37.35 -15.35 26.72
CA LYS A 218 37.70 -14.57 27.92
C LYS A 218 37.90 -15.51 29.11
N PRO A 219 39.10 -15.55 29.71
CA PRO A 219 39.44 -16.46 30.80
C PRO A 219 38.75 -16.12 32.13
#